data_AF-A0A2V5NVV0-F1
#
_entry.id   AF-A0A2V5NVV0-F1
#
_cell.length_a   1.000
_cell.length_b   1.000
_cell.length_c   1.000
_cell.angle_alpha   90.00
_cell.angle_beta   90.00
_cell.angle_gamma   90.00
#
_symmetry.space_group_name_H-M   'P 1'
#
loop_
_entity.id
_entity.type
_entity.pdbx_description
1 polymer ?
#
loop_
_entity_poly.entity_id
_entity_poly.type
_entity_poly.pdbx_seq_one_letter_code
_entity_poly.pdbx_strand_id
1 'polypeptide(L)'
;MKRNKFIAVIGVIFACFGASSLDAATIPAGTTLSVSTASSMTSQDPVGRTFAAQLDQNVVIKGSVLLKAGTKAFGKIAASRANPRKNTPLGLELTSVSVNGHNVAVKTDPVEPGVPTTTGRQARYGFTAGTLTVTPGTKLQFRLARAVTL
;
A
#
# COMPACT_ATOMS: atom_id res chain seq x y z
N MET A 1 -2.63 54.17 -55.99
CA MET A 1 -2.38 54.24 -54.53
C MET A 1 -2.98 52.99 -53.90
N LYS A 2 -2.13 52.09 -53.37
CA LYS A 2 -2.44 50.67 -53.07
C LYS A 2 -3.22 50.53 -51.75
N ARG A 3 -4.36 49.83 -51.76
CA ARG A 3 -5.12 49.48 -50.55
C ARG A 3 -4.67 48.11 -50.06
N ASN A 4 -3.88 48.11 -48.99
CA ASN A 4 -3.23 46.93 -48.42
C ASN A 4 -4.23 45.90 -47.90
N LYS A 5 -3.97 44.65 -48.27
CA LYS A 5 -4.65 43.44 -47.80
C LYS A 5 -4.41 43.29 -46.30
N PHE A 6 -5.49 42.97 -45.60
CA PHE A 6 -5.55 42.69 -44.17
C PHE A 6 -4.40 41.77 -43.73
N ILE A 7 -3.68 42.25 -42.72
CA ILE A 7 -2.53 41.62 -42.08
C ILE A 7 -2.98 40.31 -41.43
N ALA A 8 -2.55 39.20 -42.01
CA ALA A 8 -2.56 37.89 -41.39
C ALA A 8 -1.18 37.64 -40.77
N VAL A 9 -1.05 37.70 -39.45
CA VAL A 9 -0.02 36.96 -38.70
C VAL A 9 -0.57 36.66 -37.31
N ILE A 10 -0.97 35.40 -37.12
CA ILE A 10 -1.30 34.78 -35.83
C ILE A 10 0.02 34.64 -35.06
N GLY A 11 0.19 35.44 -34.01
CA GLY A 11 1.36 35.41 -33.15
C GLY A 11 1.33 34.17 -32.25
N VAL A 12 2.18 33.21 -32.58
CA VAL A 12 2.51 32.03 -31.79
C VAL A 12 3.18 32.48 -30.47
N ILE A 13 2.42 32.52 -29.38
CA ILE A 13 2.96 32.60 -28.03
C ILE A 13 2.10 31.72 -27.12
N PHE A 14 2.49 30.46 -26.95
CA PHE A 14 2.30 29.79 -25.68
C PHE A 14 3.59 29.01 -25.38
N ALA A 15 4.46 29.72 -24.68
CA ALA A 15 5.74 29.26 -24.20
C ALA A 15 5.56 28.02 -23.33
N CYS A 16 6.42 27.02 -23.55
CA CYS A 16 6.81 25.97 -22.62
C CYS A 16 5.76 25.65 -21.56
N PHE A 17 4.76 24.83 -21.92
CA PHE A 17 4.26 23.88 -20.94
C PHE A 17 5.46 23.05 -20.53
N GLY A 18 5.96 23.32 -19.32
CA GLY A 18 7.08 22.62 -18.75
C GLY A 18 6.88 21.14 -19.01
N ALA A 19 7.86 20.54 -19.67
CA ALA A 19 8.05 19.11 -19.55
C ALA A 19 8.26 18.89 -18.05
N SER A 20 7.17 18.61 -17.35
CA SER A 20 7.19 17.99 -16.04
C SER A 20 7.97 16.71 -16.27
N SER A 21 9.27 16.77 -16.05
CA SER A 21 10.11 15.59 -15.94
C SER A 21 9.40 14.74 -14.91
N LEU A 22 8.80 13.65 -15.38
CA LEU A 22 8.25 12.58 -14.57
C LEU A 22 9.45 12.02 -13.80
N ASP A 23 9.78 12.66 -12.68
CA ASP A 23 10.73 12.12 -11.72
C ASP A 23 10.01 10.92 -11.14
N ALA A 24 10.32 9.74 -11.69
CA ALA A 24 9.72 8.48 -11.29
C ALA A 24 9.96 8.31 -9.80
N ALA A 25 8.93 8.56 -9.00
CA ALA A 25 9.08 8.69 -7.57
C ALA A 25 9.35 7.29 -7.01
N THR A 26 10.61 7.02 -6.67
CA THR A 26 11.04 5.68 -6.28
C THR A 26 11.03 5.52 -4.78
N ILE A 27 10.24 4.57 -4.29
CA ILE A 27 10.25 4.12 -2.92
C ILE A 27 11.36 3.08 -2.76
N PRO A 28 12.41 3.29 -1.95
CA PRO A 28 13.47 2.31 -1.78
C PRO A 28 12.99 1.11 -0.96
N ALA A 29 13.63 -0.04 -1.18
CA ALA A 29 13.47 -1.20 -0.30
C ALA A 29 13.82 -0.82 1.15
N GLY A 30 13.15 -1.45 2.09
CA GLY A 30 13.30 -1.20 3.52
C GLY A 30 12.40 -0.09 4.06
N THR A 31 11.67 0.63 3.20
CA THR A 31 10.69 1.65 3.64
C THR A 31 9.54 0.98 4.40
N THR A 32 9.23 1.51 5.58
CA THR A 32 8.11 1.04 6.41
C THR A 32 6.83 1.76 6.01
N LEU A 33 5.84 0.99 5.56
CA LEU A 33 4.50 1.41 5.22
C LEU A 33 3.57 1.06 6.38
N SER A 34 3.05 2.06 7.08
CA SER A 34 1.98 1.81 8.06
C SER A 34 0.64 1.86 7.36
N VAL A 35 -0.10 0.77 7.46
CA VAL A 35 -1.41 0.61 6.87
C VAL A 35 -2.41 0.21 7.95
N SER A 36 -3.62 0.71 7.81
CA SER A 36 -4.79 0.33 8.57
C SER A 36 -5.62 -0.64 7.74
N THR A 37 -6.00 -1.78 8.31
CA THR A 37 -6.88 -2.73 7.62
C THR A 37 -8.26 -2.12 7.42
N ALA A 38 -8.83 -2.26 6.22
CA ALA A 38 -10.19 -1.81 5.92
C ALA A 38 -11.21 -2.96 5.98
N SER A 39 -10.74 -4.20 5.86
CA SER A 39 -11.57 -5.41 5.91
C SER A 39 -11.29 -6.22 7.18
N SER A 40 -12.31 -6.89 7.70
CA SER A 40 -12.12 -7.93 8.72
C SER A 40 -11.54 -9.19 8.08
N MET A 41 -10.60 -9.82 8.76
CA MET A 41 -10.02 -11.10 8.35
C MET A 41 -9.71 -11.95 9.58
N THR A 42 -9.65 -13.26 9.41
CA THR A 42 -9.45 -14.20 10.51
C THR A 42 -8.33 -15.19 10.21
N SER A 43 -7.74 -15.80 11.24
CA SER A 43 -6.78 -16.90 11.08
C SER A 43 -7.38 -18.16 10.45
N GLN A 44 -8.70 -18.21 10.22
CA GLN A 44 -9.39 -19.27 9.51
C GLN A 44 -9.64 -18.94 8.04
N ASP A 45 -9.24 -17.75 7.58
CA ASP A 45 -9.37 -17.40 6.17
C ASP A 45 -8.38 -18.16 5.29
N PRO A 46 -8.76 -18.57 4.08
CA PRO A 46 -7.88 -19.32 3.20
C PRO A 46 -6.68 -18.47 2.77
N VAL A 47 -5.53 -19.14 2.65
CA VAL A 47 -4.32 -18.55 2.07
C VAL A 47 -4.62 -18.09 0.63
N GLY A 48 -4.17 -16.89 0.28
CA GLY A 48 -4.42 -16.26 -1.01
C GLY A 48 -5.65 -15.33 -1.04
N ARG A 49 -6.50 -15.33 0.00
CA ARG A 49 -7.58 -14.35 0.13
C ARG A 49 -6.99 -12.94 0.13
N THR A 50 -7.55 -12.06 -0.71
CA THR A 50 -7.17 -10.66 -0.75
C THR A 50 -7.89 -9.87 0.33
N PHE A 51 -7.22 -8.83 0.85
CA PHE A 51 -7.80 -7.89 1.79
C PHE A 51 -7.53 -6.45 1.36
N ALA A 52 -8.47 -5.57 1.70
CA ALA A 52 -8.28 -4.14 1.52
C ALA A 52 -7.69 -3.52 2.79
N ALA A 53 -6.77 -2.60 2.59
CA ALA A 53 -6.16 -1.76 3.61
C ALA A 53 -6.03 -0.33 3.08
N GLN A 54 -5.70 0.60 3.95
CA GLN A 54 -5.43 1.98 3.60
C GLN A 54 -4.18 2.44 4.34
N LEU A 55 -3.37 3.33 3.77
CA LEU A 55 -2.24 3.89 4.50
C LEU A 55 -2.72 4.71 5.69
N ASP A 56 -2.12 4.47 6.86
CA ASP A 56 -2.44 5.22 8.09
C ASP A 56 -1.71 6.56 8.13
N GLN A 57 -0.52 6.63 7.52
CA GLN A 57 0.33 7.83 7.49
C GLN A 57 0.90 8.11 6.11
N ASN A 58 1.27 9.38 5.89
CA ASN A 58 1.96 9.83 4.69
C ASN A 58 3.36 9.20 4.61
N VAL A 59 3.72 8.68 3.43
CA VAL A 59 5.07 8.18 3.17
C VAL A 59 5.84 9.25 2.43
N VAL A 60 6.82 9.83 3.12
CA VAL A 60 7.65 10.93 2.62
C VAL A 60 9.03 10.38 2.28
N ILE A 61 9.47 10.60 1.04
CA ILE A 61 10.80 10.17 0.56
C ILE A 61 11.46 11.35 -0.11
N LYS A 62 12.72 11.61 0.27
CA LYS A 62 13.50 12.76 -0.22
C LYS A 62 12.77 14.11 -0.05
N GLY A 63 11.94 14.24 0.99
CA GLY A 63 11.18 15.46 1.28
C GLY A 63 9.86 15.62 0.50
N SER A 64 9.52 14.69 -0.40
CA SER A 64 8.26 14.69 -1.13
C SER A 64 7.31 13.61 -0.59
N VAL A 65 6.02 13.93 -0.46
CA VAL A 65 4.98 12.96 -0.08
C VAL A 65 4.67 12.08 -1.30
N LEU A 66 5.14 10.84 -1.32
CA LEU A 66 4.89 9.90 -2.42
C LEU A 66 3.55 9.19 -2.27
N LEU A 67 3.22 8.78 -1.05
CA LEU A 67 1.94 8.17 -0.71
C LEU A 67 1.27 8.98 0.38
N LYS A 68 -0.02 9.29 0.19
CA LYS A 68 -0.81 10.02 1.18
C LYS A 68 -1.47 9.02 2.14
N ALA A 69 -1.72 9.46 3.36
CA ALA A 69 -2.61 8.75 4.28
C ALA A 69 -4.00 8.61 3.62
N GLY A 70 -4.65 7.47 3.83
CA GLY A 70 -5.89 7.09 3.14
C GLY A 70 -5.67 6.47 1.75
N THR A 71 -4.44 6.41 1.24
CA THR A 71 -4.15 5.68 0.00
C THR A 71 -4.58 4.22 0.13
N LYS A 72 -5.38 3.74 -0.82
CA LYS A 72 -5.85 2.35 -0.85
C LYS A 72 -4.67 1.40 -1.10
N ALA A 73 -4.58 0.36 -0.31
CA ALA A 73 -3.62 -0.72 -0.45
C ALA A 73 -4.37 -2.05 -0.48
N PHE A 74 -3.82 -3.01 -1.21
CA PHE A 74 -4.35 -4.37 -1.28
C PHE A 74 -3.24 -5.34 -0.89
N GLY A 75 -3.62 -6.30 -0.08
CA GLY A 75 -2.75 -7.40 0.30
C GLY A 75 -3.43 -8.74 0.12
N LYS A 76 -2.67 -9.78 0.39
CA LYS A 76 -3.12 -11.17 0.43
C LYS A 76 -2.69 -11.82 1.72
N ILE A 77 -3.42 -12.85 2.12
CA ILE A 77 -3.04 -13.73 3.21
C ILE A 77 -1.95 -14.69 2.70
N ALA A 78 -0.72 -14.53 3.17
CA ALA A 78 0.42 -15.37 2.79
C ALA A 78 0.49 -16.65 3.62
N ALA A 79 0.06 -16.61 4.88
CA ALA A 79 0.04 -17.74 5.80
C ALA A 79 -1.23 -17.70 6.64
N SER A 80 -1.82 -18.86 6.91
CA SER A 80 -3.06 -18.97 7.69
C SER A 80 -3.20 -20.35 8.31
N ARG A 81 -3.92 -20.43 9.43
CA ARG A 81 -4.24 -21.70 10.11
C ARG A 81 -5.34 -22.47 9.41
N ALA A 82 -6.09 -21.82 8.54
CA ALA A 82 -7.04 -22.47 7.65
C ALA A 82 -6.39 -23.55 6.77
N ASN A 83 -5.07 -23.48 6.57
CA ASN A 83 -4.35 -24.43 5.76
C ASN A 83 -4.17 -25.77 6.51
N PRO A 84 -4.86 -26.85 6.09
CA PRO A 84 -4.77 -28.14 6.77
C PRO A 84 -3.39 -28.77 6.67
N ARG A 85 -2.56 -28.35 5.70
CA ARG A 85 -1.20 -28.87 5.51
C ARG A 85 -0.13 -28.15 6.34
N LYS A 86 -0.37 -26.90 6.73
CA LYS A 86 0.56 -26.07 7.49
C LYS A 86 -0.20 -25.14 8.41
N ASN A 87 -0.28 -25.50 9.69
CA ASN A 87 -0.89 -24.67 10.73
C ASN A 87 0.08 -23.56 11.17
N THR A 88 0.15 -22.48 10.40
CA THR A 88 1.01 -21.33 10.67
C THR A 88 0.21 -20.12 11.16
N PRO A 89 0.80 -19.21 11.95
CA PRO A 89 0.17 -17.94 12.29
C PRO A 89 -0.31 -17.16 11.05
N LEU A 90 -1.26 -16.25 11.26
CA LEU A 90 -1.80 -15.42 10.19
C LEU A 90 -0.71 -14.48 9.69
N GLY A 91 -0.23 -14.69 8.47
CA GLY A 91 0.76 -13.85 7.81
C GLY A 91 0.12 -13.05 6.68
N LEU A 92 0.30 -11.74 6.70
CA LEU A 92 -0.26 -10.82 5.71
C LEU A 92 0.86 -10.25 4.86
N GLU A 93 0.62 -10.06 3.56
CA GLU A 93 1.57 -9.45 2.63
C GLU A 93 0.83 -8.42 1.77
N LEU A 94 1.37 -7.21 1.62
CA LEU A 94 0.87 -6.24 0.65
C LEU A 94 1.35 -6.59 -0.75
N THR A 95 0.43 -6.51 -1.73
CA THR A 95 0.67 -6.84 -3.13
C THR A 95 0.54 -5.64 -4.05
N SER A 96 -0.28 -4.65 -3.69
CA SER A 96 -0.42 -3.41 -4.47
C SER A 96 -0.86 -2.21 -3.64
N VAL A 97 -0.52 -1.03 -4.13
CA VAL A 97 -0.89 0.27 -3.54
C VAL A 97 -1.38 1.20 -4.65
N SER A 98 -2.43 1.95 -4.39
CA SER A 98 -3.04 2.86 -5.38
C SER A 98 -2.43 4.25 -5.30
N VAL A 99 -1.64 4.63 -6.31
CA VAL A 99 -0.95 5.93 -6.38
C VAL A 99 -1.53 6.72 -7.54
N ASN A 100 -2.06 7.92 -7.25
CA ASN A 100 -2.65 8.79 -8.27
C ASN A 100 -3.72 8.11 -9.16
N GLY A 101 -4.43 7.11 -8.64
CA GLY A 101 -5.42 6.34 -9.38
C GLY A 101 -4.87 5.11 -10.12
N HIS A 102 -3.56 4.87 -10.09
CA HIS A 102 -2.90 3.69 -10.66
C HIS A 102 -2.53 2.68 -9.57
N ASN A 103 -2.78 1.39 -9.80
CA ASN A 103 -2.33 0.35 -8.88
C ASN A 103 -0.88 -0.03 -9.17
N VAL A 104 0.01 0.27 -8.25
CA VAL A 104 1.43 -0.10 -8.31
C VAL A 104 1.64 -1.37 -7.51
N ALA A 105 2.26 -2.38 -8.13
CA ALA A 105 2.59 -3.62 -7.46
C ALA A 105 3.71 -3.37 -6.43
N VAL A 106 3.46 -3.80 -5.19
CA VAL A 106 4.44 -3.73 -4.11
C VAL A 106 4.74 -5.13 -3.61
N LYS A 107 5.97 -5.34 -3.14
CA LYS A 107 6.35 -6.57 -2.46
C LYS A 107 6.84 -6.21 -1.07
N THR A 108 6.21 -6.77 -0.07
CA THR A 108 6.50 -6.50 1.33
C THR A 108 6.87 -7.78 2.05
N ASP A 109 7.58 -7.64 3.17
CA ASP A 109 7.81 -8.77 4.05
C ASP A 109 6.49 -9.18 4.71
N PRO A 110 6.23 -10.49 4.90
CA PRO A 110 5.03 -10.94 5.57
C PRO A 110 5.03 -10.48 7.03
N VAL A 111 3.90 -9.92 7.45
CA VAL A 111 3.72 -9.39 8.80
C VAL A 111 2.61 -10.16 9.48
N GLU A 112 2.86 -10.57 10.72
CA GLU A 112 1.83 -11.11 11.59
C GLU A 112 1.10 -9.95 12.28
N PRO A 113 -0.25 -9.90 12.23
CA PRO A 113 -1.00 -8.89 12.95
C PRO A 113 -0.79 -9.09 14.45
N GLY A 114 -0.05 -8.17 15.06
CA GLY A 114 0.21 -8.14 16.50
C GLY A 114 -1.07 -7.82 17.25
N VAL A 115 -1.85 -8.83 17.61
CA VAL A 115 -2.99 -8.66 18.51
C VAL A 115 -2.48 -8.76 19.94
N PRO A 116 -2.80 -7.79 20.83
CA PRO A 116 -2.39 -7.87 22.23
C PRO A 116 -2.93 -9.16 22.84
N THR A 117 -2.04 -9.94 23.47
CA THR A 117 -2.40 -11.16 24.18
C THR A 117 -3.36 -10.80 25.30
N THR A 118 -4.63 -11.15 25.16
CA THR A 118 -5.69 -10.78 26.11
C THR A 118 -5.64 -11.65 27.36
N THR A 119 -4.95 -12.80 27.30
CA THR A 119 -4.80 -13.74 28.43
C THR A 119 -3.38 -14.28 28.54
N GLY A 120 -2.95 -14.62 29.76
CA GLY A 120 -1.62 -15.20 30.02
C GLY A 120 -1.37 -16.54 29.29
N ARG A 121 -2.44 -17.28 28.95
CA ARG A 121 -2.36 -18.49 28.10
C ARG A 121 -1.97 -18.14 26.66
N GLN A 122 -2.47 -17.03 26.12
CA GLN A 122 -2.10 -16.55 24.78
C GLN A 122 -0.66 -16.02 24.73
N ALA A 123 -0.16 -15.45 25.83
CA ALA A 123 1.23 -15.02 25.93
C ALA A 123 2.22 -16.20 26.01
N ARG A 124 1.86 -17.29 26.71
CA ARG A 124 2.72 -18.48 26.87
C ARG A 124 2.66 -19.48 25.72
N TYR A 125 1.50 -19.65 25.09
CA TYR A 125 1.28 -20.67 24.06
C TYR A 125 0.95 -20.06 22.69
N GLY A 126 1.03 -18.74 22.53
CA GLY A 126 0.46 -18.05 21.36
C GLY A 126 -1.07 -18.15 21.34
N PHE A 127 -1.70 -17.68 20.28
CA PHE A 127 -3.15 -17.83 20.06
C PHE A 127 -3.54 -19.32 19.82
N THR A 128 -3.33 -20.25 20.75
CA THR A 128 -3.56 -21.68 20.49
C THR A 128 -5.03 -22.11 20.66
N ALA A 129 -5.89 -21.27 21.24
CA ALA A 129 -7.28 -21.63 21.59
C ALA A 129 -8.37 -20.71 21.01
N GLY A 130 -8.09 -19.89 20.00
CA GLY A 130 -9.11 -19.02 19.41
C GLY A 130 -8.79 -18.51 18.01
N THR A 131 -9.85 -18.19 17.27
CA THR A 131 -9.77 -17.51 15.99
C THR A 131 -9.18 -16.12 16.19
N LEU A 132 -8.00 -15.86 15.63
CA LEU A 132 -7.44 -14.52 15.60
C LEU A 132 -8.25 -13.72 14.59
N THR A 133 -8.96 -12.70 15.05
CA THR A 133 -9.73 -11.79 14.19
C THR A 133 -9.02 -10.46 14.13
N VAL A 134 -8.64 -10.06 12.93
CA VAL A 134 -8.15 -8.71 12.64
C VAL A 134 -9.37 -7.89 12.25
N THR A 135 -9.69 -6.88 13.07
CA THR A 135 -10.79 -5.96 12.79
C THR A 135 -10.33 -4.84 11.85
N PRO A 136 -11.25 -4.21 11.11
CA PRO A 136 -10.95 -2.95 10.44
C PRO A 136 -10.40 -1.92 11.43
N GLY A 137 -9.47 -1.08 10.99
CA GLY A 137 -8.76 -0.12 11.85
C GLY A 137 -7.48 -0.68 12.48
N THR A 138 -7.18 -1.97 12.32
CA THR A 138 -5.94 -2.56 12.86
C THR A 138 -4.74 -2.00 12.12
N LYS A 139 -3.82 -1.39 12.86
CA LYS A 139 -2.60 -0.81 12.30
C LYS A 139 -1.53 -1.88 12.15
N LEU A 140 -0.98 -1.98 10.95
CA LEU A 140 0.06 -2.92 10.57
C LEU A 140 1.21 -2.15 9.93
N GLN A 141 2.43 -2.61 10.18
CA GLN A 141 3.63 -2.01 9.62
C GLN A 141 4.28 -3.00 8.67
N PHE A 142 4.24 -2.70 7.38
CA PHE A 142 4.86 -3.51 6.35
C PHE A 142 6.18 -2.91 5.93
N ARG A 143 7.21 -3.73 5.81
CA ARG A 143 8.48 -3.30 5.25
C ARG A 143 8.51 -3.68 3.77
N LEU A 144 8.86 -2.72 2.91
CA LEU A 144 9.06 -3.01 1.49
C LEU A 144 10.29 -3.90 1.30
N ALA A 145 10.11 -5.07 0.70
CA ALA A 145 11.21 -5.98 0.39
C ALA A 145 12.00 -5.52 -0.83
N ARG A 146 11.37 -4.74 -1.72
CA ARG A 146 11.98 -4.23 -2.95
C ARG A 146 11.65 -2.76 -3.15
N ALA A 147 12.53 -2.05 -3.85
CA ALA A 147 12.24 -0.72 -4.33
C ALA A 147 11.10 -0.74 -5.36
N VAL A 148 10.25 0.28 -5.32
CA VAL A 148 9.07 0.43 -6.17
C VAL A 148 9.10 1.81 -6.81
N THR A 149 9.12 1.86 -8.13
CA THR A 149 8.95 3.08 -8.94
C THR A 149 7.47 3.35 -9.14
N LEU A 150 7.03 4.56 -8.81
CA LEU A 150 5.67 5.05 -9.02
C LEU A 150 5.50 5.75 -10.37
#